data_AF-A0A5Q4FHG2-F1
#
_entry.id   AF-A0A5Q4FHG2-F1
#
_cell.length_a   1.000
_cell.length_b   1.000
_cell.length_c   1.000
_cell.angle_alpha   90.00
_cell.angle_beta   90.00
_cell.angle_gamma   90.00
#
_symmetry.space_group_name_H-M   'P 1'
#
loop_
_entity.id
_entity.type
_entity.pdbx_description
1 polymer ?
#
loop_
_entity_poly.entity_id
_entity_poly.type
_entity_poly.pdbx_seq_one_letter_code
_entity_poly.pdbx_strand_id
1 'polypeptide(L)'
;MNWFWIIVIYLSMEIIINVVFHIVSRKLKSDENRSVSIFKGILERIFLITGLMMGYPQVIIAFGALKIGTRFQRSSKVSNDYFLIGNVISLLAALFFSQMALSLLS
;
A
#
# COMPACT_ATOMS: atom_id res chain seq x y z
N MET A 1 -16.56 4.75 20.33
CA MET A 1 -15.24 5.39 20.52
C MET A 1 -14.16 4.81 19.59
N ASN A 2 -14.15 3.50 19.33
CA ASN A 2 -13.04 2.82 18.63
C ASN A 2 -12.92 3.18 17.13
N TRP A 3 -14.04 3.48 16.46
CA TRP A 3 -14.04 3.93 15.06
C TRP A 3 -13.26 5.23 14.81
N PHE A 4 -13.30 6.17 15.75
CA PHE A 4 -12.53 7.40 15.65
C PHE A 4 -11.02 7.11 15.64
N TRP A 5 -10.56 6.24 16.55
CA TRP A 5 -9.16 5.82 16.61
C TRP A 5 -8.70 5.07 15.36
N ILE A 6 -9.55 4.22 14.80
CA ILE A 6 -9.26 3.51 13.53
C ILE A 6 -9.02 4.52 12.39
N ILE A 7 -9.85 5.57 12.30
CA ILE A 7 -9.68 6.62 11.30
C ILE A 7 -8.39 7.41 11.54
N VAL A 8 -8.10 7.79 12.78
CA VAL A 8 -6.87 8.52 13.13
C VAL A 8 -5.62 7.69 12.78
N ILE A 9 -5.62 6.42 13.12
CA ILE A 9 -4.55 5.47 12.78
C ILE A 9 -4.40 5.34 11.27
N TYR A 10 -5.52 5.18 10.54
CA TYR A 10 -5.50 5.05 9.08
C TYR A 10 -4.87 6.29 8.43
N LEU A 11 -5.33 7.48 8.82
CA LEU A 11 -4.80 8.75 8.31
C LEU A 11 -3.32 8.92 8.66
N SER A 12 -2.90 8.54 9.87
CA SER A 12 -1.49 8.60 10.28
C SER A 12 -0.61 7.67 9.43
N MET A 13 -1.07 6.45 9.19
CA MET A 13 -0.40 5.46 8.33
C MET A 13 -0.31 5.95 6.88
N GLU A 14 -1.39 6.54 6.36
CA GLU A 14 -1.44 7.09 5.01
C GLU A 14 -0.44 8.25 4.82
N ILE A 15 -0.31 9.13 5.82
CA ILE A 15 0.69 10.20 5.83
C ILE A 15 2.11 9.60 5.83
N ILE A 16 2.39 8.64 6.72
CA ILE A 16 3.71 8.02 6.83
C ILE A 16 4.10 7.35 5.51
N ILE A 17 3.20 6.58 4.90
CA ILE A 17 3.47 5.89 3.63
C ILE A 17 3.74 6.90 2.52
N ASN A 18 2.94 7.96 2.40
CA ASN A 18 3.14 8.97 1.37
C ASN A 18 4.48 9.72 1.55
N VAL A 19 4.93 9.94 2.79
CA VAL A 19 6.26 10.48 3.09
C VAL A 19 7.36 9.50 2.67
N VAL A 20 7.23 8.21 3.03
CA VAL A 20 8.20 7.17 2.65
C VAL A 20 8.29 7.04 1.13
N PHE A 21 7.16 6.98 0.44
CA PHE A 21 7.11 6.97 -1.03
C PHE A 21 7.78 8.19 -1.65
N HIS A 22 7.60 9.38 -1.07
CA HIS A 22 8.26 10.58 -1.53
C HIS A 22 9.79 10.50 -1.40
N ILE A 23 10.30 9.96 -0.29
CA ILE A 23 11.74 9.76 -0.09
C ILE A 23 12.29 8.74 -1.09
N VAL A 24 11.59 7.62 -1.26
CA VAL A 24 11.99 6.53 -2.17
C VAL A 24 11.94 6.99 -3.63
N SER A 25 10.91 7.75 -4.03
CA SER A 25 10.77 8.27 -5.40
C SER A 25 11.89 9.25 -5.75
N ARG A 26 12.30 10.09 -4.78
CA ARG A 26 13.39 11.05 -4.94
C ARG A 26 14.74 10.36 -5.04
N LYS A 27 15.00 9.33 -4.23
CA LYS A 27 16.26 8.55 -4.28
C LYS A 27 16.41 7.76 -5.59
N LEU A 28 15.30 7.26 -6.14
CA LEU A 28 15.30 6.44 -7.35
C LEU A 28 15.04 7.24 -8.63
N LYS A 29 15.01 8.58 -8.59
CA LYS A 29 14.77 9.46 -9.75
C LYS A 29 13.60 8.99 -10.64
N SER A 30 12.50 8.60 -10.01
CA SER A 30 11.31 8.11 -10.73
C SER A 30 10.51 9.30 -11.30
N ASP A 31 10.27 9.31 -12.61
CA ASP A 31 9.44 10.32 -13.32
C ASP A 31 7.93 10.00 -13.30
N GLU A 32 7.47 9.16 -12.37
CA GLU A 32 6.05 8.79 -12.31
C GLU A 32 5.17 9.99 -11.89
N ASN A 33 4.01 10.14 -12.56
CA ASN A 33 3.02 11.14 -12.20
C ASN A 33 2.50 10.90 -10.77
N ARG A 34 2.91 11.78 -9.86
CA ARG A 34 2.74 11.65 -8.40
C ARG A 34 1.28 11.49 -7.98
N SER A 35 0.36 12.27 -8.55
CA SER A 35 -1.06 12.23 -8.15
C SER A 35 -1.72 10.90 -8.51
N VAL A 36 -1.40 10.35 -9.69
CA VAL A 36 -1.91 9.06 -10.14
C VAL A 36 -1.33 7.93 -9.28
N SER A 37 -0.04 8.01 -8.93
CA SER A 37 0.63 7.03 -8.07
C SER A 37 0.04 6.99 -6.66
N ILE A 38 -0.21 8.16 -6.05
CA ILE A 38 -0.85 8.27 -4.72
C ILE A 38 -2.26 7.69 -4.75
N PHE A 39 -3.10 8.10 -5.72
CA PHE A 39 -4.48 7.62 -5.81
C PHE A 39 -4.54 6.10 -5.99
N LYS A 40 -3.68 5.56 -6.86
CA LYS A 40 -3.54 4.12 -7.02
C LYS A 40 -3.15 3.47 -5.69
N GLY A 41 -2.14 3.97 -5.00
CA GLY A 41 -1.71 3.45 -3.70
C GLY A 41 -2.82 3.42 -2.64
N ILE A 42 -3.67 4.46 -2.59
CA ILE A 42 -4.83 4.51 -1.68
C ILE A 42 -5.84 3.41 -2.01
N LEU A 43 -6.26 3.29 -3.27
CA LEU A 43 -7.21 2.26 -3.70
C LEU A 43 -6.72 0.86 -3.38
N GLU A 44 -5.43 0.62 -3.65
CA GLU A 44 -4.76 -0.63 -3.36
C GLU A 44 -4.80 -0.96 -1.86
N ARG A 45 -4.52 0.01 -0.98
CA ARG A 45 -4.58 -0.17 0.48
C ARG A 45 -5.99 -0.42 0.97
N ILE A 46 -6.98 0.33 0.46
CA ILE A 46 -8.39 0.12 0.81
C ILE A 46 -8.79 -1.32 0.46
N PHE A 47 -8.46 -1.81 -0.73
CA PHE A 47 -8.77 -3.18 -1.15
C PHE A 47 -8.12 -4.24 -0.25
N LEU A 48 -6.84 -4.05 0.10
CA LEU A 48 -6.13 -4.98 0.97
C LEU A 48 -6.71 -4.99 2.39
N ILE A 49 -6.95 -3.80 2.95
CA ILE A 49 -7.50 -3.65 4.30
C ILE A 49 -8.90 -4.26 4.40
N THR A 50 -9.79 -3.97 3.45
CA THR A 50 -11.15 -4.52 3.46
C THR A 50 -11.12 -6.05 3.34
N GLY A 51 -10.33 -6.59 2.42
CA GLY A 51 -10.21 -8.03 2.27
C GLY A 51 -9.65 -8.73 3.51
N LEU A 52 -8.62 -8.16 4.14
CA LEU A 52 -8.01 -8.70 5.35
C LEU A 52 -8.95 -8.64 6.56
N MET A 53 -9.64 -7.51 6.75
CA MET A 53 -10.63 -7.38 7.83
C MET A 53 -11.83 -8.32 7.66
N MET A 54 -12.18 -8.67 6.42
CA MET A 54 -13.21 -9.69 6.14
C MET A 54 -12.70 -11.14 6.26
N GLY A 55 -11.42 -11.34 6.59
CA GLY A 55 -10.83 -12.67 6.76
C GLY A 55 -10.44 -13.36 5.45
N TYR A 56 -10.24 -12.60 4.36
CA TYR A 56 -9.80 -13.12 3.06
C TYR A 56 -8.31 -12.87 2.82
N PRO A 57 -7.38 -13.69 3.37
CA PRO A 57 -5.94 -13.50 3.14
C PRO A 57 -5.53 -13.65 1.66
N GLN A 58 -6.38 -14.30 0.84
CA GLN A 58 -6.16 -14.48 -0.60
C GLN A 58 -6.06 -13.15 -1.35
N VAL A 59 -6.57 -12.04 -0.80
CA VAL A 59 -6.42 -10.72 -1.41
C VAL A 59 -4.96 -10.32 -1.58
N ILE A 60 -4.06 -10.77 -0.68
CA ILE A 60 -2.62 -10.53 -0.79
C ILE A 60 -2.06 -11.24 -2.01
N ILE A 61 -2.46 -12.50 -2.23
CA ILE A 61 -1.99 -13.34 -3.34
C ILE A 61 -2.47 -12.75 -4.67
N ALA A 62 -3.77 -12.44 -4.77
CA ALA A 62 -4.36 -11.84 -5.96
C ALA A 62 -3.71 -10.50 -6.30
N PHE A 63 -3.46 -9.68 -5.28
CA PHE A 63 -2.84 -8.38 -5.43
C PHE A 63 -1.35 -8.45 -5.84
N GLY A 64 -0.59 -9.37 -5.23
CA GLY A 64 0.79 -9.65 -5.62
C GLY A 64 0.89 -10.11 -7.08
N ALA A 65 0.01 -11.04 -7.48
CA ALA A 65 -0.07 -11.52 -8.86
C ALA A 65 -0.40 -10.40 -9.86
N LEU A 66 -1.38 -9.54 -9.55
CA LEU A 66 -1.76 -8.40 -10.39
C LEU A 66 -0.60 -7.41 -10.59
N LYS A 67 0.16 -7.14 -9.53
CA LYS A 67 1.32 -6.24 -9.59
C LYS A 67 2.49 -6.82 -10.37
N ILE A 68 2.71 -8.13 -10.32
CA ILE A 68 3.72 -8.83 -11.12
C ILE A 68 3.28 -8.84 -12.60
N GLY A 69 2.03 -9.23 -12.88
CA GLY A 69 1.49 -9.35 -14.24
C GLY A 69 1.52 -8.04 -15.02
N THR A 70 1.23 -6.91 -14.37
CA THR A 70 1.24 -5.58 -15.01
C THR A 70 2.65 -5.03 -15.30
N ARG A 71 3.71 -5.71 -14.86
CA ARG A 71 5.10 -5.21 -14.95
C ARG A 71 5.98 -5.91 -15.96
N PHE A 72 5.58 -7.07 -16.46
CA PHE A 72 6.33 -7.78 -17.51
C PHE A 72 6.58 -6.93 -18.78
N GLN A 73 5.86 -5.82 -18.96
CA GLN A 73 5.96 -4.94 -20.13
C GLN A 73 6.83 -3.67 -19.93
N ARG A 74 7.31 -3.32 -18.72
CA ARG A 74 8.10 -2.08 -18.48
C ARG A 74 9.55 -2.40 -18.09
N SER A 75 10.50 -2.21 -19.01
CA SER A 75 11.87 -2.77 -18.89
C SER A 75 12.91 -1.94 -18.14
N SER A 76 12.57 -0.79 -17.52
CA SER A 76 13.57 -0.01 -16.76
C SER A 76 13.77 -0.56 -15.35
N LYS A 77 15.00 -1.03 -15.06
CA LYS A 77 15.40 -1.62 -13.77
C LYS A 77 15.07 -0.73 -12.57
N VAL A 78 15.35 0.57 -12.69
CA VAL A 78 15.12 1.58 -11.64
C VAL A 78 13.63 1.75 -11.31
N SER A 79 12.77 1.74 -12.33
CA SER A 79 11.33 1.76 -12.14
C SER A 79 10.89 0.50 -11.39
N ASN A 80 11.36 -0.68 -11.82
CA ASN A 80 10.94 -1.93 -11.21
C ASN A 80 11.29 -2.02 -9.72
N ASP A 81 12.49 -1.59 -9.33
CA ASP A 81 12.94 -1.58 -7.93
C ASP A 81 12.13 -0.57 -7.08
N TYR A 82 11.90 0.65 -7.59
CA TYR A 82 11.07 1.67 -6.93
C TYR A 82 9.70 1.14 -6.55
N PHE A 83 9.08 0.47 -7.51
CA PHE A 83 7.75 -0.05 -7.31
C PHE A 83 7.72 -1.32 -6.47
N LEU A 84 8.70 -2.22 -6.58
CA LEU A 84 8.79 -3.40 -5.72
C LEU A 84 8.82 -2.97 -4.24
N ILE A 85 9.69 -2.01 -3.92
CA ILE A 85 9.83 -1.45 -2.56
C ILE A 85 8.50 -0.82 -2.12
N GLY A 86 7.88 0.00 -2.96
CA GLY A 86 6.58 0.61 -2.66
C GLY A 86 5.47 -0.40 -2.41
N ASN A 87 5.45 -1.50 -3.16
CA ASN A 87 4.45 -2.56 -3.01
C ASN A 87 4.61 -3.31 -1.69
N VAL A 88 5.85 -3.64 -1.32
CA VAL A 88 6.16 -4.32 -0.05
C VAL A 88 5.77 -3.44 1.13
N ILE A 89 6.13 -2.15 1.10
CA ILE A 89 5.79 -1.19 2.17
C ILE A 89 4.26 -1.06 2.30
N SER A 90 3.54 -0.95 1.18
CA SER A 90 2.08 -0.85 1.18
C SER A 90 1.41 -2.10 1.76
N LEU A 91 1.90 -3.30 1.39
CA LEU A 91 1.39 -4.57 1.92
C LEU A 91 1.63 -4.72 3.42
N LEU A 92 2.84 -4.41 3.88
CA LEU A 92 3.20 -4.46 5.30
C LEU A 92 2.33 -3.50 6.12
N ALA A 93 2.10 -2.30 5.59
CA ALA A 93 1.28 -1.33 6.27
C ALA A 93 -0.21 -1.74 6.31
N ALA A 94 -0.75 -2.31 5.24
CA ALA A 94 -2.12 -2.83 5.22
C ALA A 94 -2.32 -4.00 6.21
N LEU A 95 -1.35 -4.90 6.30
CA LEU A 95 -1.33 -5.99 7.28
C LEU A 95 -1.33 -5.45 8.71
N PHE A 96 -0.40 -4.54 9.01
CA PHE A 96 -0.26 -3.94 10.33
C PHE A 96 -1.53 -3.19 10.74
N PHE A 97 -2.08 -2.37 9.84
CA PHE A 97 -3.33 -1.66 10.07
C PHE A 97 -4.49 -2.61 10.36
N SER A 98 -4.66 -3.64 9.53
CA SER A 98 -5.78 -4.59 9.67
C SER A 98 -5.73 -5.32 11.00
N GLN A 99 -4.54 -5.77 11.43
CA GLN A 99 -4.37 -6.43 12.73
C GLN A 99 -4.72 -5.49 13.89
N MET A 100 -4.25 -4.25 13.84
CA MET A 100 -4.51 -3.27 14.90
C MET A 100 -5.99 -2.86 14.93
N ALA A 101 -6.62 -2.69 13.77
CA ALA A 101 -8.04 -2.39 13.66
C ALA A 101 -8.90 -3.52 14.23
N LEU A 102 -8.58 -4.78 13.93
CA LEU A 102 -9.27 -5.93 14.51
C LEU A 102 -9.15 -5.95 16.04
N SER A 103 -7.97 -5.70 16.59
CA SER A 103 -7.75 -5.66 18.04
C SER A 103 -8.49 -4.54 18.78
N LEU A 104 -8.83 -3.45 18.07
CA LEU A 104 -9.62 -2.34 18.61
C LEU A 104 -11.14 -2.58 18.46
N LEU A 105 -11.56 -3.52 17.62
CA LEU A 105 -12.97 -3.85 17.38
C LEU A 105 -13.47 -5.03 18.23
N SER A 106 -12.56 -5.94 18.63
CA SER A 106 -12.80 -7.03 19.58
C SER A 106 -12.87 -6.54 21.03
#